data_AF-A0A2V6FW99-F1
#
_entry.id   AF-A0A2V6FW99-F1
#
_cell.length_a   1.000
_cell.length_b   1.000
_cell.length_c   1.000
_cell.angle_alpha   90.00
_cell.angle_beta   90.00
_cell.angle_gamma   90.00
#
_symmetry.space_group_name_H-M   'P 1'
#
loop_
_entity.id
_entity.type
_entity.pdbx_description
1 polymer ?
#
loop_
_entity_poly.entity_id
_entity_poly.type
_entity_poly.pdbx_seq_one_letter_code
_entity_poly.pdbx_strand_id
1 'polypeptide(L)'
;MEEENELIALRRKKLDALRAKGIEPFGSGFEVSGSIAEVRERFKEGETLRAAGRITAHRDMGKSHFLDLRDATGRIQIYIHAKEVGPELVELFRLLDIGDFIGIEG
;
A
#
# COMPACT_ATOMS: atom_id res chain seq x y z
N MET A 1 7.62 18.51 -20.41
CA MET A 1 8.99 18.02 -20.13
C MET A 1 9.49 18.46 -18.75
N GLU A 2 9.10 19.64 -18.24
CA GLU A 2 9.43 20.08 -16.87
C GLU A 2 8.59 19.35 -15.78
N GLU A 3 7.27 19.21 -15.96
CA GLU A 3 6.39 18.53 -14.97
C GLU A 3 6.73 17.05 -14.71
N GLU A 4 7.13 16.29 -15.75
CA GLU A 4 7.54 14.89 -15.59
C GLU A 4 8.80 14.77 -14.71
N ASN A 5 9.71 15.73 -14.83
CA ASN A 5 10.91 15.81 -14.02
C ASN A 5 10.58 16.13 -12.55
N GLU A 6 9.60 16.99 -12.31
CA GLU A 6 9.12 17.32 -10.95
C GLU A 6 8.47 16.12 -10.26
N LEU A 7 7.63 15.36 -10.97
CA LEU A 7 7.00 14.16 -10.44
C LEU A 7 8.05 13.08 -10.09
N ILE A 8 9.04 12.87 -10.96
CA ILE A 8 10.14 11.95 -10.70
C ILE A 8 10.97 12.42 -9.49
N ALA A 9 11.25 13.72 -9.38
CA ALA A 9 11.97 14.28 -8.24
C ALA A 9 11.19 14.10 -6.93
N LEU A 10 9.86 14.29 -6.95
CA LEU A 10 8.99 14.05 -5.79
C LEU A 10 9.01 12.58 -5.36
N ARG A 11 8.92 11.63 -6.31
CA ARG A 11 9.01 10.19 -6.03
C ARG A 11 10.36 9.81 -5.42
N ARG A 12 11.46 10.39 -5.91
CA ARG A 12 12.80 10.18 -5.33
C ARG A 12 12.87 10.70 -3.89
N LYS A 13 12.32 11.89 -3.61
CA LYS A 13 12.25 12.43 -2.24
C LYS A 13 11.46 11.53 -1.29
N LYS A 14 10.32 10.99 -1.74
CA LYS A 14 9.53 10.03 -0.95
C LYS A 14 10.31 8.73 -0.69
N LEU A 15 11.01 8.22 -1.70
CA LEU A 15 11.87 7.04 -1.58
C LEU A 15 13.00 7.26 -0.55
N ASP A 16 13.63 8.42 -0.55
CA ASP A 16 14.66 8.77 0.45
C ASP A 16 14.06 8.92 1.86
N ALA A 17 12.83 9.46 1.97
CA ALA A 17 12.11 9.54 3.25
C ALA A 17 11.76 8.16 3.81
N LEU A 18 11.41 7.18 2.96
CA LEU A 18 11.22 5.78 3.36
C LEU A 18 12.51 5.19 3.95
N ARG A 19 13.64 5.39 3.26
CA ARG A 19 14.97 4.93 3.74
C ARG A 19 15.37 5.57 5.05
N ALA A 20 15.13 6.88 5.21
CA ALA A 20 15.42 7.60 6.47
C ALA A 20 14.60 7.06 7.66
N LYS A 21 13.44 6.45 7.40
CA LYS A 21 12.62 5.74 8.39
C LYS A 21 13.05 4.28 8.61
N GLY A 22 14.12 3.83 7.96
CA GLY A 22 14.62 2.46 8.05
C GLY A 22 13.82 1.44 7.23
N ILE A 23 12.99 1.89 6.30
CA ILE A 23 12.15 1.02 5.46
C ILE A 23 12.86 0.81 4.12
N GLU A 24 13.07 -0.45 3.74
CA GLU A 24 13.61 -0.83 2.43
C GLU A 24 12.52 -0.67 1.35
N PRO A 25 12.62 0.32 0.43
CA PRO A 25 11.53 0.64 -0.51
C PRO A 25 11.22 -0.48 -1.51
N PHE A 26 12.20 -1.35 -1.81
CA PHE A 26 12.00 -2.49 -2.72
C PHE A 26 11.61 -3.77 -1.99
N GLY A 27 11.52 -3.71 -0.66
CA GLY A 27 11.08 -4.79 0.21
C GLY A 27 11.90 -6.08 0.09
N SER A 28 11.29 -7.15 0.56
CA SER A 28 11.74 -8.53 0.41
C SER A 28 10.58 -9.38 -0.11
N GLY A 29 10.77 -10.70 -0.26
CA GLY A 29 9.65 -11.60 -0.51
C GLY A 29 8.55 -11.42 0.54
N PHE A 30 7.30 -11.34 0.10
CA PHE A 30 6.11 -11.24 0.95
C PHE A 30 5.18 -12.40 0.64
N GLU A 31 4.86 -13.21 1.66
CA GLU A 31 3.98 -14.37 1.50
C GLU A 31 2.51 -13.92 1.48
N VAL A 32 1.82 -14.22 0.39
CA VAL A 32 0.38 -13.94 0.22
C VAL A 32 -0.47 -15.17 0.52
N SER A 33 -1.69 -14.97 1.02
CA SER A 33 -2.64 -16.06 1.31
C SER A 33 -3.29 -16.65 0.05
N GLY A 34 -3.09 -15.99 -1.09
CA GLY A 34 -3.62 -16.35 -2.40
C GLY A 34 -3.59 -15.15 -3.35
N SER A 35 -4.13 -15.33 -4.54
CA SER A 35 -4.41 -14.19 -5.44
C SER A 35 -5.50 -13.28 -4.87
N ILE A 36 -5.62 -12.05 -5.34
CA ILE A 36 -6.68 -11.13 -4.86
C ILE A 36 -8.08 -11.71 -5.11
N ALA A 37 -8.29 -12.40 -6.23
CA ALA A 37 -9.56 -13.08 -6.50
C ALA A 37 -9.85 -14.17 -5.45
N GLU A 38 -8.87 -15.02 -5.15
CA GLU A 38 -9.00 -16.09 -4.15
C GLU A 38 -9.21 -15.54 -2.73
N VAL A 39 -8.48 -14.49 -2.35
CA VAL A 39 -8.63 -13.82 -1.04
C VAL A 39 -10.06 -13.30 -0.88
N ARG A 40 -10.64 -12.74 -1.94
CA ARG A 40 -12.03 -12.24 -1.92
C ARG A 40 -13.06 -13.37 -1.82
N GLU A 41 -12.81 -14.50 -2.47
CA GLU A 41 -13.72 -15.66 -2.43
C GLU A 41 -13.63 -16.43 -1.11
N ARG A 42 -12.44 -16.53 -0.53
CA ARG A 42 -12.18 -17.30 0.69
C ARG A 42 -12.39 -16.53 1.98
N PHE A 43 -12.59 -15.21 1.89
CA PHE A 43 -12.75 -14.35 3.06
C PHE A 43 -13.85 -14.84 3.99
N LYS A 44 -13.51 -14.94 5.27
CA LYS A 44 -14.44 -15.17 6.37
C LYS A 44 -14.20 -14.14 7.45
N GLU A 45 -15.27 -13.72 8.10
CA GLU A 45 -15.18 -12.75 9.18
C GLU A 45 -14.29 -13.28 10.32
N GLY A 46 -13.32 -12.46 10.73
CA GLY A 46 -12.35 -12.80 11.78
C GLY A 46 -11.11 -13.57 11.31
N GLU A 47 -10.99 -13.91 10.02
CA GLU A 47 -9.75 -14.46 9.47
C GLU A 47 -8.80 -13.36 8.98
N THR A 48 -7.54 -13.42 9.39
CA THR A 48 -6.47 -12.57 8.86
C THR A 48 -5.96 -13.14 7.55
N LEU A 49 -5.94 -12.32 6.50
CA LEU A 49 -5.45 -12.69 5.18
C LEU A 49 -4.33 -11.74 4.73
N ARG A 50 -3.44 -12.26 3.90
CA ARG A 50 -2.34 -11.51 3.29
C ARG A 50 -2.58 -11.34 1.81
N ALA A 51 -2.46 -10.12 1.31
CA ALA A 51 -2.56 -9.81 -0.10
C ALA A 51 -1.46 -8.84 -0.51
N ALA A 52 -1.01 -8.91 -1.76
CA ALA A 52 -0.07 -7.95 -2.32
C ALA A 52 -0.52 -7.52 -3.72
N GLY A 53 -0.20 -6.29 -4.09
CA GLY A 53 -0.59 -5.76 -5.38
C GLY A 53 -0.11 -4.34 -5.62
N ARG A 54 -0.43 -3.83 -6.81
CA ARG A 54 -0.13 -2.46 -7.21
C ARG A 54 -1.23 -1.52 -6.72
N ILE A 55 -0.85 -0.39 -6.14
CA ILE A 55 -1.76 0.70 -5.78
C ILE A 55 -2.30 1.33 -7.07
N THR A 56 -3.62 1.28 -7.24
CA THR A 56 -4.33 1.87 -8.39
C THR A 56 -5.13 3.11 -8.01
N ALA A 57 -5.52 3.23 -6.74
CA ALA A 57 -6.09 4.44 -6.16
C ALA A 57 -5.63 4.57 -4.72
N HIS A 58 -5.42 5.81 -4.26
CA HIS A 58 -5.06 6.12 -2.88
C HIS A 58 -5.80 7.40 -2.46
N ARG A 59 -6.61 7.31 -1.41
CA ARG A 59 -7.38 8.42 -0.84
C ARG A 59 -7.02 8.61 0.63
N ASP A 60 -6.41 9.74 0.94
CA ASP A 60 -6.08 10.17 2.31
C ASP A 60 -7.26 10.96 2.90
N MET A 61 -7.73 10.54 4.06
CA MET A 61 -8.81 11.18 4.84
C MET A 61 -8.29 11.68 6.21
N GLY A 62 -6.99 11.94 6.31
CA GLY A 62 -6.29 12.41 7.50
C GLY A 62 -5.97 11.29 8.49
N LYS A 63 -6.99 10.74 9.15
CA LYS A 63 -6.84 9.64 10.14
C LYS A 63 -7.07 8.25 9.55
N SER A 64 -7.50 8.18 8.30
CA SER A 64 -7.71 6.94 7.57
C SER A 64 -7.27 7.06 6.12
N HIS A 65 -6.95 5.92 5.53
CA HIS A 65 -6.59 5.79 4.14
C HIS A 65 -7.43 4.70 3.49
N PHE A 66 -7.87 4.98 2.26
CA PHE A 66 -8.47 3.97 1.39
C PHE A 66 -7.57 3.75 0.18
N LEU A 67 -7.10 2.52 0.00
CA LEU A 67 -6.26 2.14 -1.13
C LEU A 67 -6.95 1.04 -1.93
N ASP A 68 -6.85 1.10 -3.25
CA ASP A 68 -7.27 0.00 -4.11
C ASP A 68 -6.01 -0.72 -4.63
N LEU A 69 -5.82 -1.98 -4.22
CA LEU A 69 -4.77 -2.84 -4.76
C LEU A 69 -5.27 -3.69 -5.90
N ARG A 70 -4.40 -3.89 -6.89
CA ARG A 70 -4.66 -4.72 -8.06
C ARG A 70 -3.50 -5.67 -8.33
N ASP A 71 -3.84 -6.92 -8.62
CA ASP A 71 -2.94 -7.93 -9.15
C ASP A 71 -3.44 -8.40 -10.54
N ALA A 72 -2.91 -9.52 -11.04
CA ALA A 72 -3.33 -10.08 -12.32
C ALA A 72 -4.78 -10.63 -12.31
N THR A 73 -5.32 -10.96 -11.14
CA THR A 73 -6.61 -11.66 -10.97
C THR A 73 -7.75 -10.71 -10.63
N GLY A 74 -7.48 -9.58 -9.98
CA GLY A 74 -8.53 -8.66 -9.57
C GLY A 74 -8.08 -7.46 -8.78
N ARG A 75 -9.05 -6.82 -8.15
CA ARG A 75 -8.88 -5.63 -7.29
C ARG A 75 -9.52 -5.88 -5.93
N ILE A 76 -8.87 -5.38 -4.88
CA ILE A 76 -9.37 -5.33 -3.50
C ILE A 76 -9.16 -3.94 -2.92
N GLN A 77 -10.08 -3.49 -2.10
CA GLN A 77 -9.96 -2.24 -1.36
C GLN A 77 -9.42 -2.51 0.04
N ILE A 78 -8.54 -1.63 0.49
CA ILE A 78 -7.92 -1.65 1.81
C ILE A 78 -8.41 -0.42 2.55
N TYR A 79 -8.82 -0.64 3.78
CA TYR A 79 -9.12 0.40 4.74
C TYR A 79 -8.08 0.38 5.85
N ILE A 80 -7.56 1.54 6.18
CA ILE A 80 -6.51 1.70 7.19
C ILE A 80 -6.90 2.84 8.09
N HIS A 81 -6.86 2.63 9.40
CA HIS A 81 -7.21 3.64 10.38
C HIS A 81 -6.16 3.79 11.46
N ALA A 82 -5.83 5.04 11.83
CA ALA A 82 -4.77 5.37 12.79
C ALA A 82 -4.90 4.67 14.15
N LYS A 83 -6.13 4.35 14.59
CA LYS A 83 -6.37 3.63 15.85
C LYS A 83 -5.94 2.16 15.80
N GLU A 84 -5.93 1.55 14.62
CA GLU A 84 -5.63 0.13 14.44
C GLU A 84 -4.15 -0.10 14.19
N VAL A 85 -3.54 0.75 13.34
CA VAL A 85 -2.14 0.58 12.91
C VAL A 85 -1.15 1.54 13.57
N GLY A 86 -1.64 2.49 14.36
CA GLY A 86 -0.83 3.55 14.97
C GLY A 86 -0.51 4.71 14.01
N PRO A 87 -0.07 5.86 14.55
CA PRO A 87 0.15 7.07 13.76
C PRO A 87 1.36 6.95 12.81
N GLU A 88 2.38 6.18 13.17
CA GLU A 88 3.59 6.03 12.36
C GLU A 88 3.31 5.33 11.02
N LEU A 89 2.44 4.33 11.02
CA LEU A 89 2.07 3.62 9.80
C LEU A 89 1.19 4.50 8.90
N VAL A 90 0.33 5.35 9.47
CA VAL A 90 -0.44 6.33 8.69
C VAL A 90 0.47 7.31 7.95
N GLU A 91 1.53 7.81 8.61
CA GLU A 91 2.53 8.65 7.94
C GLU A 91 3.28 7.90 6.84
N LEU A 92 3.48 6.59 7.00
CA LEU A 92 4.06 5.75 5.95
C LEU A 92 3.16 5.68 4.71
N PHE A 93 1.84 5.52 4.88
CA PHE A 93 0.91 5.48 3.75
C PHE A 93 0.95 6.78 2.92
N ARG A 94 1.17 7.94 3.54
CA ARG A 94 1.35 9.22 2.80
C ARG A 94 2.57 9.27 1.89
N LEU A 95 3.56 8.43 2.14
CA LEU A 95 4.76 8.33 1.30
C LEU A 95 4.54 7.41 0.09
N LEU A 96 3.43 6.68 0.02
CA LEU A 96 3.10 5.79 -1.09
C LEU A 96 2.34 6.50 -2.20
N ASP A 97 2.64 6.13 -3.43
CA ASP A 97 2.03 6.67 -4.65
C ASP A 97 1.30 5.62 -5.48
N ILE A 98 0.43 6.10 -6.37
CA ILE A 98 -0.19 5.25 -7.39
C ILE A 98 0.90 4.64 -8.27
N GLY A 99 0.88 3.31 -8.39
CA GLY A 99 1.88 2.53 -9.10
C GLY A 99 2.85 1.76 -8.21
N ASP A 100 2.96 2.11 -6.93
CA ASP A 100 3.78 1.39 -5.97
C ASP A 100 3.17 0.01 -5.66
N PHE A 101 4.02 -0.95 -5.33
CA PHE A 101 3.61 -2.27 -4.88
C PHE A 101 3.70 -2.36 -3.37
N ILE A 102 2.64 -2.87 -2.74
CA ILE A 102 2.62 -3.13 -1.30
C ILE A 102 2.04 -4.50 -1.01
N GLY A 103 2.49 -5.08 0.11
CA GLY A 103 1.85 -6.20 0.79
C GLY A 103 1.10 -5.69 2.01
N ILE A 104 -0.06 -6.28 2.29
CA ILE A 104 -0.87 -6.00 3.47
C ILE A 104 -1.31 -7.29 4.15
N GLU A 105 -1.51 -7.18 5.46
CA GLU A 105 -2.06 -8.22 6.32
C GLU A 105 -3.18 -7.58 7.16
N GLY A 106 -4.33 -8.24 7.24
CA GLY A 106 -5.48 -7.78 8.01
C GLY A 106 -6.66 -8.73 7.96
#